data_AF-A0AAU5IB78-F1
#
_entry.id   AF-A0AAU5IB78-F1
#
_cell.length_a   1.000
_cell.length_b   1.000
_cell.length_c   1.000
_cell.angle_alpha   90.00
_cell.angle_beta   90.00
_cell.angle_gamma   90.00
#
_symmetry.space_group_name_H-M   'P 1'
#
loop_
_entity.id
_entity.type
_entity.pdbx_description
1 polymer ?
#
loop_
_entity_poly.entity_id
_entity_poly.type
_entity_poly.pdbx_seq_one_letter_code
_entity_poly.pdbx_strand_id
1 'polypeptide(L)'
;MSSQQQGANPPVPPQQGANPPVPPQQGANPPVPPQQADGWRTPGTLIASVALVLSIVALIPAWDSAMSGDSQAETGKKEAERRGLLEVTAVSARFTDKLKGVETSRDSKKEVTGLSGSEINIAVRNRGSGSAIITKVSANVEISENLKTCGGTGGDLGTSAHYAIEIPLSQKPPFTKATEEDVVFDVKSGENDRFSLTVGPDSKEAGKSPWMGVVTIQLHDADGTDLGIGPLAILSPGEDEYFYPSGMTWKIAPESSSCMGSNARRVREVMQIPGITPSKEFAALHRALRSYR
;
A
#
# COMPACT_ATOMS: atom_id res chain seq x y z
N MET A 1 -19.32 36.93 54.17
CA MET A 1 -20.47 37.26 53.30
C MET A 1 -20.00 37.12 51.87
N SER A 2 -20.66 36.21 51.15
CA SER A 2 -20.27 35.65 49.87
C SER A 2 -20.60 36.58 48.69
N SER A 3 -19.77 36.54 47.64
CA SER A 3 -20.20 36.85 46.28
C SER A 3 -19.46 35.90 45.31
N GLN A 4 -20.11 34.78 44.99
CA GLN A 4 -19.74 33.94 43.85
C GLN A 4 -20.36 34.55 42.59
N GLN A 5 -19.53 34.86 41.60
CA GLN A 5 -19.95 35.18 40.25
C GLN A 5 -19.85 33.91 39.40
N GLN A 6 -21.00 33.44 38.94
CA GLN A 6 -21.16 32.30 38.03
C GLN A 6 -20.74 32.74 36.62
N GLY A 7 -19.72 32.09 36.07
CA GLY A 7 -19.35 32.21 34.66
C GLY A 7 -20.19 31.26 33.81
N ALA A 8 -21.00 31.83 32.91
CA ALA A 8 -21.83 31.10 31.95
C ALA A 8 -20.97 30.48 30.84
N ASN A 9 -21.25 29.22 30.50
CA ASN A 9 -20.68 28.57 29.31
C ASN A 9 -21.35 29.09 28.02
N PRO A 10 -20.61 29.34 26.94
CA PRO A 10 -21.19 29.69 25.65
C PRO A 10 -21.83 28.46 24.96
N PRO A 11 -22.86 28.64 24.12
CA PRO A 11 -23.59 27.55 23.48
C PRO A 11 -22.77 26.86 22.37
N VAL A 12 -22.91 25.54 22.28
CA VAL A 12 -22.35 24.68 21.24
C VAL A 12 -23.12 24.87 19.93
N PRO A 13 -22.47 25.11 18.77
CA PRO A 13 -23.15 25.21 17.49
C PRO A 13 -23.60 23.83 16.95
N PRO A 14 -24.72 23.76 16.20
CA PRO A 14 -25.24 22.50 15.69
C PRO A 14 -24.38 21.97 14.52
N GLN A 15 -23.97 20.70 14.58
CA GLN A 15 -23.40 19.99 13.44
C GLN A 15 -24.51 19.52 12.52
N GLN A 16 -24.63 20.14 11.35
CA GLN A 16 -25.42 19.67 10.22
C GLN A 16 -24.51 19.02 9.18
N GLY A 17 -24.82 17.75 8.87
CA GLY A 17 -24.86 17.18 7.52
C GLY A 17 -23.57 17.05 6.70
N ALA A 18 -23.13 15.80 6.48
CA ALA A 18 -23.31 15.11 5.19
C ALA A 18 -22.40 13.88 5.15
N ASN A 19 -22.99 12.68 5.21
CA ASN A 19 -22.30 11.44 4.86
C ASN A 19 -22.06 11.43 3.34
N PRO A 20 -20.85 11.10 2.85
CA PRO A 20 -20.64 10.84 1.43
C PRO A 20 -21.37 9.55 1.00
N PRO A 21 -21.83 9.46 -0.26
CA PRO A 21 -22.61 8.32 -0.74
C PRO A 21 -21.79 7.04 -0.84
N VAL A 22 -22.42 5.93 -0.45
CA VAL A 22 -21.94 4.55 -0.59
C VAL A 22 -21.97 4.14 -2.08
N PRO A 23 -20.92 3.52 -2.64
CA PRO A 23 -20.95 2.99 -4.01
C PRO A 23 -21.98 1.86 -4.16
N PRO A 24 -22.72 1.76 -5.28
CA PRO A 24 -23.68 0.68 -5.49
C PRO A 24 -22.95 -0.66 -5.67
N GLN A 25 -23.29 -1.64 -4.81
CA GLN A 25 -22.99 -3.04 -5.07
C GLN A 25 -23.87 -3.53 -6.22
N GLN A 26 -23.26 -3.77 -7.38
CA GLN A 26 -23.85 -4.54 -8.47
C GLN A 26 -23.17 -5.90 -8.51
N GLY A 27 -23.96 -6.97 -8.47
CA GLY A 27 -23.47 -8.34 -8.58
C GLY A 27 -24.48 -9.37 -8.08
N ALA A 28 -25.67 -9.36 -8.67
CA ALA A 28 -26.65 -10.41 -8.49
C ALA A 28 -26.08 -11.77 -8.95
N ASN A 29 -26.26 -12.79 -8.13
CA ASN A 29 -25.97 -14.19 -8.47
C ASN A 29 -26.76 -14.60 -9.73
N PRO A 30 -26.13 -15.28 -10.71
CA PRO A 30 -26.88 -15.87 -11.82
C PRO A 30 -27.76 -17.03 -11.34
N PRO A 31 -28.95 -17.23 -11.95
CA PRO A 31 -29.86 -18.29 -11.55
C PRO A 31 -29.31 -19.68 -11.90
N VAL A 32 -29.50 -20.62 -10.96
CA VAL A 32 -29.25 -22.05 -11.11
C VAL A 32 -30.19 -22.63 -12.19
N PRO A 33 -29.70 -23.33 -13.22
CA PRO A 33 -30.57 -24.08 -14.13
C PRO A 33 -31.11 -25.36 -13.45
N PRO A 34 -32.40 -25.70 -13.60
CA PRO A 34 -32.92 -26.97 -13.09
C PRO A 34 -32.46 -28.16 -13.94
N GLN A 35 -32.32 -29.28 -13.22
CA GLN A 35 -31.90 -30.62 -13.64
C GLN A 35 -32.59 -31.15 -14.90
N GLN A 36 -31.85 -31.92 -15.71
CA GLN A 36 -32.47 -32.96 -16.52
C GLN A 36 -31.58 -34.22 -16.52
N ALA A 37 -32.19 -35.32 -16.07
CA ALA A 37 -31.57 -36.61 -15.86
C ALA A 37 -31.39 -37.38 -17.17
N ASP A 38 -30.20 -37.96 -17.34
CA ASP A 38 -29.89 -38.90 -18.42
C ASP A 38 -30.58 -40.25 -18.20
N GLY A 39 -31.42 -40.63 -19.16
CA GLY A 39 -32.11 -41.92 -19.22
C GLY A 39 -31.95 -42.59 -20.58
N TRP A 40 -31.08 -43.60 -20.62
CA TRP A 40 -31.11 -44.86 -21.40
C TRP A 40 -31.49 -44.89 -22.91
N ARG A 41 -30.55 -45.43 -23.72
CA ARG A 41 -30.69 -46.45 -24.81
C ARG A 41 -31.69 -46.16 -25.95
N THR A 42 -31.42 -46.30 -27.26
CA THR A 42 -30.62 -47.27 -28.05
C THR A 42 -30.68 -46.85 -29.55
N PRO A 43 -29.92 -47.50 -30.47
CA PRO A 43 -29.56 -47.00 -31.81
C PRO A 43 -30.43 -47.53 -32.96
N GLY A 44 -30.29 -46.95 -34.17
CA GLY A 44 -30.77 -47.59 -35.39
C GLY A 44 -30.68 -46.76 -36.70
N THR A 45 -29.87 -47.29 -37.63
CA THR A 45 -30.06 -47.32 -39.10
C THR A 45 -29.80 -46.09 -40.00
N LEU A 46 -28.62 -46.14 -40.65
CA LEU A 46 -28.31 -46.07 -42.10
C LEU A 46 -29.36 -45.47 -43.07
N ILE A 47 -28.90 -44.61 -43.99
CA ILE A 47 -28.89 -44.82 -45.46
C ILE A 47 -28.04 -43.72 -46.12
N ALA A 48 -27.11 -44.14 -46.99
CA ALA A 48 -26.34 -43.31 -47.89
C ALA A 48 -27.13 -42.98 -49.16
N SER A 49 -26.91 -41.82 -49.79
CA SER A 49 -26.98 -41.63 -51.25
C SER A 49 -26.34 -40.31 -51.67
N VAL A 50 -25.48 -40.42 -52.69
CA VAL A 50 -24.68 -39.40 -53.37
C VAL A 50 -25.49 -38.79 -54.53
N ALA A 51 -25.41 -37.48 -54.77
CA ALA A 51 -25.35 -36.92 -56.13
C ALA A 51 -24.95 -35.43 -56.17
N LEU A 52 -23.81 -35.23 -56.81
CA LEU A 52 -23.11 -34.02 -57.25
C LEU A 52 -23.96 -33.14 -58.20
N VAL A 53 -23.95 -31.81 -58.00
CA VAL A 53 -24.15 -30.81 -59.08
C VAL A 53 -23.00 -29.82 -59.03
N LEU A 54 -22.29 -29.70 -60.15
CA LEU A 54 -21.09 -28.90 -60.36
C LEU A 54 -21.43 -27.45 -60.75
N SER A 55 -20.76 -26.53 -60.05
CA SER A 55 -19.96 -25.41 -60.58
C SER A 55 -20.59 -24.20 -61.31
N ILE A 56 -20.14 -23.03 -60.83
CA ILE A 56 -19.72 -21.78 -61.54
C ILE A 56 -20.42 -20.52 -60.98
N VAL A 57 -19.84 -19.91 -59.94
CA VAL A 57 -19.55 -18.46 -59.87
C VAL A 57 -18.27 -18.32 -59.03
N ALA A 58 -17.13 -18.49 -59.69
CA ALA A 58 -15.85 -17.99 -59.20
C ALA A 58 -15.48 -16.82 -60.11
N LEU A 59 -15.54 -15.60 -59.58
CA LEU A 59 -14.61 -14.48 -59.81
C LEU A 59 -15.23 -13.16 -59.31
N ILE A 60 -14.44 -12.48 -58.45
CA ILE A 60 -14.56 -11.10 -57.89
C ILE A 60 -15.14 -11.02 -56.46
N PRO A 61 -14.39 -10.50 -55.46
CA PRO A 61 -13.01 -10.81 -55.09
C PRO A 61 -12.86 -11.08 -53.57
N ALA A 62 -12.02 -12.06 -53.21
CA ALA A 62 -11.48 -12.23 -51.87
C ALA A 62 -10.42 -11.17 -51.54
N TRP A 63 -10.76 -9.88 -51.65
CA TRP A 63 -9.85 -8.75 -51.35
C TRP A 63 -10.12 -8.08 -49.99
N ASP A 64 -11.32 -8.22 -49.41
CA ASP A 64 -11.57 -7.66 -48.08
C ASP A 64 -10.91 -8.44 -46.94
N SER A 65 -10.66 -9.74 -47.13
CA SER A 65 -10.05 -10.58 -46.09
C SER A 65 -8.53 -10.43 -45.98
N ALA A 66 -7.87 -9.85 -47.00
CA ALA A 66 -6.42 -9.64 -47.01
C ALA A 66 -6.04 -8.26 -46.44
N MET A 67 -6.88 -7.22 -46.60
CA MET A 67 -6.63 -5.91 -45.98
C MET A 67 -7.01 -5.86 -44.48
N SER A 68 -7.87 -6.76 -44.00
CA SER A 68 -8.20 -6.83 -42.58
C SER A 68 -7.10 -7.48 -41.71
N GLY A 69 -6.27 -8.34 -42.29
CA GLY A 69 -5.18 -9.01 -41.56
C GLY A 69 -3.98 -8.11 -41.30
N ASP A 70 -3.58 -7.32 -42.30
CA ASP A 70 -2.49 -6.35 -42.15
C ASP A 70 -2.90 -5.19 -41.23
N SER A 71 -4.15 -4.72 -41.31
CA SER A 71 -4.63 -3.67 -40.40
C SER A 71 -4.68 -4.14 -38.94
N GLN A 72 -5.09 -5.38 -38.66
CA GLN A 72 -5.09 -5.93 -37.30
C GLN A 72 -3.67 -6.24 -36.78
N ALA A 73 -2.77 -6.73 -37.63
CA ALA A 73 -1.38 -6.95 -37.28
C ALA A 73 -0.61 -5.62 -37.06
N GLU A 74 -0.94 -4.58 -37.82
CA GLU A 74 -0.35 -3.25 -37.70
C GLU A 74 -0.95 -2.44 -36.54
N THR A 75 -2.25 -2.59 -36.22
CA THR A 75 -2.83 -2.08 -34.96
C THR A 75 -2.27 -2.82 -33.75
N GLY A 76 -2.09 -4.15 -33.82
CA GLY A 76 -1.47 -4.93 -32.75
C GLY A 76 0.01 -4.55 -32.53
N LYS A 77 0.75 -4.22 -33.60
CA LYS A 77 2.11 -3.64 -33.49
C LYS A 77 2.11 -2.23 -32.88
N LYS A 78 1.20 -1.34 -33.31
CA LYS A 78 1.09 0.03 -32.77
C LYS A 78 0.59 0.08 -31.33
N GLU A 79 -0.22 -0.90 -30.92
CA GLU A 79 -0.72 -1.04 -29.55
C GLU A 79 0.34 -1.68 -28.64
N ALA A 80 1.13 -2.63 -29.14
CA ALA A 80 2.31 -3.18 -28.46
C ALA A 80 3.49 -2.18 -28.32
N GLU A 81 3.52 -1.13 -29.14
CA GLU A 81 4.48 -0.02 -29.04
C GLU A 81 4.08 1.06 -28.02
N ARG A 82 2.83 1.08 -27.56
CA ARG A 82 2.36 2.00 -26.53
C ARG A 82 2.70 1.45 -25.15
N ARG A 83 3.85 1.87 -24.62
CA ARG A 83 4.28 1.52 -23.26
C ARG A 83 4.04 2.64 -22.29
N GLY A 84 3.74 2.26 -21.05
CA GLY A 84 3.86 3.15 -19.90
C GLY A 84 5.31 3.57 -19.70
N LEU A 85 5.52 4.78 -19.20
CA LEU A 85 6.83 5.23 -18.72
C LEU A 85 6.60 6.08 -17.48
N LEU A 86 6.66 5.42 -16.32
CA LEU A 86 6.45 6.09 -15.04
C LEU A 86 7.68 6.86 -14.60
N GLU A 87 7.44 8.06 -14.07
CA GLU A 87 8.43 8.90 -13.41
C GLU A 87 7.88 9.36 -12.06
N VAL A 88 8.70 9.32 -11.02
CA VAL A 88 8.35 9.85 -9.70
C VAL A 88 8.36 11.38 -9.76
N THR A 89 7.23 12.01 -9.48
CA THR A 89 7.13 13.48 -9.42
C THR A 89 7.21 14.02 -8.00
N ALA A 90 6.78 13.23 -7.01
CA ALA A 90 6.94 13.55 -5.60
C ALA A 90 6.88 12.29 -4.73
N VAL A 91 7.62 12.32 -3.61
CA VAL A 91 7.51 11.32 -2.55
C VAL A 91 7.51 12.02 -1.20
N SER A 92 6.68 11.53 -0.28
CA SER A 92 6.69 11.98 1.12
C SER A 92 6.25 10.85 2.03
N ALA A 93 6.85 10.76 3.21
CA ALA A 93 6.42 9.84 4.26
C ALA A 93 5.98 10.62 5.50
N ARG A 94 4.88 10.18 6.12
CA ARG A 94 4.32 10.78 7.33
C ARG A 94 3.56 9.73 8.13
N PHE A 95 3.17 10.05 9.35
CA PHE A 95 2.22 9.24 10.08
C PHE A 95 0.80 9.43 9.55
N THR A 96 0.06 8.33 9.53
CA THR A 96 -1.39 8.29 9.40
C THR A 96 -1.95 7.71 10.68
N ASP A 97 -3.09 8.22 11.13
CA ASP A 97 -3.85 7.77 12.29
C ASP A 97 -5.03 6.88 11.86
N LYS A 98 -4.95 6.30 10.66
CA LYS A 98 -6.05 5.54 10.04
C LYS A 98 -5.78 4.05 9.99
N LEU A 99 -4.69 3.58 10.58
CA LEU A 99 -4.36 2.17 10.53
C LEU A 99 -5.35 1.37 11.38
N LYS A 100 -5.70 0.21 10.84
CA LYS A 100 -6.34 -0.86 11.59
C LYS A 100 -5.27 -1.69 12.27
N GLY A 101 -5.65 -2.43 13.28
CA GLY A 101 -4.73 -3.32 13.96
C GLY A 101 -5.40 -4.06 15.09
N VAL A 102 -4.59 -4.51 16.02
CA VAL A 102 -5.02 -5.34 17.12
C VAL A 102 -4.45 -4.84 18.42
N GLU A 103 -5.34 -4.66 19.40
CA GLU A 103 -5.00 -4.54 20.81
C GLU A 103 -5.01 -5.92 21.46
N THR A 104 -3.94 -6.27 22.16
CA THR A 104 -3.73 -7.52 22.88
C THR A 104 -3.52 -7.20 24.35
N SER A 105 -4.27 -7.88 25.22
CA SER A 105 -4.06 -7.89 26.66
C SER A 105 -3.88 -9.34 27.12
N ARG A 106 -3.64 -9.57 28.43
CA ARG A 106 -3.43 -10.94 28.97
C ARG A 106 -4.53 -11.94 28.56
N ASP A 107 -5.77 -11.48 28.52
CA ASP A 107 -6.94 -12.35 28.38
C ASP A 107 -7.75 -12.07 27.11
N SER A 108 -7.34 -11.11 26.27
CA SER A 108 -8.14 -10.72 25.11
C SER A 108 -7.32 -10.18 23.96
N LYS A 109 -7.87 -10.33 22.76
CA LYS A 109 -7.38 -9.77 21.51
C LYS A 109 -8.54 -9.07 20.82
N LYS A 110 -8.41 -7.78 20.52
CA LYS A 110 -9.49 -6.94 19.98
C LYS A 110 -9.00 -6.15 18.77
N GLU A 111 -9.80 -6.14 17.71
CA GLU A 111 -9.55 -5.26 16.57
C GLU A 111 -9.77 -3.79 16.95
N VAL A 112 -8.82 -2.95 16.56
CA VAL A 112 -8.86 -1.51 16.80
C VAL A 112 -8.59 -0.75 15.50
N THR A 113 -9.03 0.50 15.48
CA THR A 113 -8.77 1.46 14.40
C THR A 113 -8.24 2.74 15.03
N GLY A 114 -7.66 3.62 14.24
CA GLY A 114 -7.08 4.85 14.78
C GLY A 114 -5.60 4.73 15.13
N LEU A 115 -4.95 3.62 14.75
CA LEU A 115 -3.54 3.39 15.08
C LEU A 115 -2.64 4.27 14.20
N SER A 116 -1.57 4.75 14.80
CA SER A 116 -0.58 5.60 14.14
C SER A 116 0.54 4.75 13.52
N GLY A 117 0.92 5.04 12.28
CA GLY A 117 2.08 4.42 11.63
C GLY A 117 2.45 5.08 10.32
N SER A 118 3.54 4.62 9.70
CA SER A 118 4.08 5.24 8.48
C SER A 118 3.21 5.00 7.24
N GLU A 119 2.85 6.10 6.58
CA GLU A 119 2.22 6.17 5.27
C GLU A 119 3.14 6.91 4.31
N ILE A 120 3.51 6.23 3.23
CA ILE A 120 4.29 6.77 2.12
C ILE A 120 3.31 7.19 1.04
N ASN A 121 3.38 8.46 0.65
CA ASN A 121 2.58 9.03 -0.42
C ASN A 121 3.49 9.26 -1.63
N ILE A 122 3.16 8.61 -2.75
CA ILE A 122 3.94 8.64 -3.98
C ILE A 122 3.08 9.28 -5.06
N ALA A 123 3.64 10.25 -5.77
CA ALA A 123 3.05 10.82 -6.98
C ALA A 123 3.89 10.39 -8.18
N VAL A 124 3.25 9.84 -9.19
CA VAL A 124 3.87 9.36 -10.42
C VAL A 124 3.21 10.00 -11.63
N ARG A 125 4.02 10.30 -12.65
CA ARG A 125 3.53 10.75 -13.94
C ARG A 125 3.89 9.72 -15.00
N ASN A 126 2.93 9.38 -15.84
CA ASN A 126 3.20 8.54 -17.00
C ASN A 126 3.55 9.43 -18.21
N ARG A 127 4.81 9.39 -18.64
CA ARG A 127 5.29 10.07 -19.86
C ARG A 127 5.21 9.21 -21.12
N GLY A 128 4.81 7.95 -20.97
CA GLY A 128 4.67 6.99 -22.06
C GLY A 128 3.45 7.29 -22.91
N SER A 129 3.41 6.72 -24.11
CA SER A 129 2.27 6.81 -25.04
C SER A 129 1.16 5.79 -24.73
N GLY A 130 1.40 4.83 -23.84
CA GLY A 130 0.43 3.86 -23.33
C GLY A 130 0.14 4.04 -21.84
N SER A 131 -0.87 3.33 -21.33
CA SER A 131 -1.10 3.21 -19.88
C SER A 131 0.03 2.46 -19.20
N ALA A 132 0.34 2.84 -17.97
CA ALA A 132 1.24 2.14 -17.07
C ALA A 132 0.39 1.46 -16.00
N ILE A 133 0.53 0.14 -15.82
CA ILE A 133 -0.32 -0.62 -14.90
C ILE A 133 0.57 -1.22 -13.83
N ILE A 134 0.57 -0.62 -12.65
CA ILE A 134 1.29 -1.17 -11.51
C ILE A 134 0.50 -2.38 -11.00
N THR A 135 1.15 -3.54 -11.03
CA THR A 135 0.57 -4.84 -10.63
C THR A 135 1.02 -5.28 -9.24
N LYS A 136 2.18 -4.79 -8.80
CA LYS A 136 2.77 -5.18 -7.52
C LYS A 136 3.63 -4.07 -6.96
N VAL A 137 3.69 -4.01 -5.63
CA VAL A 137 4.57 -3.09 -4.91
C VAL A 137 5.45 -3.90 -3.96
N SER A 138 6.74 -3.59 -3.92
CA SER A 138 7.66 -4.17 -2.95
C SER A 138 8.53 -3.12 -2.28
N ALA A 139 9.06 -3.47 -1.12
CA ALA A 139 10.02 -2.69 -0.37
C ALA A 139 11.31 -3.50 -0.23
N ASN A 140 12.41 -2.97 -0.75
CA ASN A 140 13.75 -3.40 -0.39
C ASN A 140 14.13 -2.73 0.93
N VAL A 141 14.38 -3.53 1.95
CA VAL A 141 14.63 -3.11 3.33
C VAL A 141 16.14 -3.17 3.56
N GLU A 142 16.75 -2.03 3.80
CA GLU A 142 18.20 -1.91 4.10
C GLU A 142 18.47 -1.87 5.59
N ILE A 143 17.56 -1.29 6.37
CA ILE A 143 17.60 -1.22 7.83
C ILE A 143 16.21 -1.54 8.37
N SER A 144 16.16 -2.35 9.42
CA SER A 144 14.95 -2.69 10.18
C SER A 144 15.36 -3.03 11.60
N GLU A 145 15.00 -2.17 12.55
CA GLU A 145 15.40 -2.36 13.96
C GLU A 145 14.51 -1.55 14.91
N ASN A 146 14.39 -2.04 16.14
CA ASN A 146 13.75 -1.32 17.22
C ASN A 146 14.74 -0.38 17.90
N LEU A 147 14.29 0.85 18.17
CA LEU A 147 15.01 1.74 19.08
C LEU A 147 14.94 1.21 20.50
N LYS A 148 15.92 1.57 21.32
CA LYS A 148 15.92 1.17 22.73
C LYS A 148 14.83 1.93 23.48
N THR A 149 13.99 1.20 24.20
CA THR A 149 13.17 1.77 25.29
C THR A 149 14.12 2.06 26.45
N CYS A 150 14.17 3.31 26.88
CA CYS A 150 15.08 3.71 27.95
C CYS A 150 14.35 4.18 29.22
N GLY A 151 13.03 4.17 29.21
CA GLY A 151 12.18 4.22 30.40
C GLY A 151 11.64 2.83 30.75
N GLY A 152 11.11 2.67 31.96
CA GLY A 152 10.41 1.43 32.33
C GLY A 152 9.14 1.29 31.51
N THR A 153 9.03 0.25 30.69
CA THR A 153 7.80 0.00 29.92
C THR A 153 6.79 -0.74 30.80
N GLY A 154 5.71 -0.05 31.19
CA GLY A 154 4.62 -0.62 31.97
C GLY A 154 3.57 -1.32 31.10
N GLY A 155 2.73 -2.15 31.72
CA GLY A 155 1.46 -2.65 31.18
C GLY A 155 1.52 -3.94 30.37
N ASP A 156 0.43 -4.71 30.39
CA ASP A 156 0.25 -5.92 29.55
C ASP A 156 -0.50 -5.62 28.24
N LEU A 157 -0.87 -4.36 28.01
CA LEU A 157 -1.51 -3.93 26.78
C LEU A 157 -0.44 -3.79 25.68
N GLY A 158 -0.72 -4.39 24.53
CA GLY A 158 0.04 -4.29 23.29
C GLY A 158 -0.89 -3.86 22.15
N THR A 159 -0.50 -2.95 21.28
CA THR A 159 -1.22 -2.55 20.07
C THR A 159 -0.30 -2.68 18.85
N SER A 160 -0.71 -3.48 17.88
CA SER A 160 0.03 -3.60 16.62
C SER A 160 -0.83 -3.18 15.44
N ALA A 161 -0.26 -2.40 14.54
CA ALA A 161 -0.93 -1.92 13.33
C ALA A 161 -0.69 -2.89 12.16
N HIS A 162 -1.70 -3.02 11.29
CA HIS A 162 -1.60 -3.73 10.03
C HIS A 162 -1.14 -2.78 8.93
N TYR A 163 -0.08 -3.18 8.23
CA TYR A 163 0.52 -2.41 7.14
C TYR A 163 0.31 -3.13 5.81
N ALA A 164 0.26 -2.39 4.70
CA ALA A 164 0.21 -3.00 3.37
C ALA A 164 1.49 -3.79 3.05
N ILE A 165 2.63 -3.34 3.59
CA ILE A 165 3.87 -4.10 3.64
C ILE A 165 4.31 -4.24 5.10
N GLU A 166 4.11 -5.43 5.65
CA GLU A 166 4.55 -5.85 6.99
C GLU A 166 6.00 -6.35 6.95
N ILE A 167 6.91 -5.65 7.62
CA ILE A 167 8.34 -5.91 7.66
C ILE A 167 8.68 -6.84 8.82
N PRO A 168 9.10 -8.10 8.57
CA PRO A 168 9.51 -9.00 9.64
C PRO A 168 10.78 -8.47 10.33
N LEU A 169 10.77 -8.47 11.66
CA LEU A 169 11.93 -8.14 12.50
C LEU A 169 12.86 -9.33 12.71
N SER A 170 12.34 -10.54 12.54
CA SER A 170 13.06 -11.81 12.57
C SER A 170 14.04 -11.97 11.39
N GLN A 171 13.78 -11.28 10.28
CA GLN A 171 14.64 -11.29 9.10
C GLN A 171 15.69 -10.17 9.17
N LYS A 172 16.96 -10.53 8.95
CA LYS A 172 18.06 -9.55 8.93
C LYS A 172 18.15 -8.87 7.56
N PRO A 173 18.16 -7.52 7.49
CA PRO A 173 18.45 -6.78 6.26
C PRO A 173 19.84 -7.10 5.66
N PRO A 174 20.01 -6.98 4.32
CA PRO A 174 19.00 -6.53 3.36
C PRO A 174 18.05 -7.65 2.90
N PHE A 175 16.79 -7.31 2.66
CA PHE A 175 15.80 -8.22 2.06
C PHE A 175 14.66 -7.46 1.36
N THR A 176 13.88 -8.17 0.55
CA THR A 176 12.70 -7.60 -0.13
C THR A 176 11.41 -8.20 0.43
N LYS A 177 10.42 -7.35 0.71
CA LYS A 177 9.05 -7.76 1.06
C LYS A 177 8.08 -7.10 0.09
N ALA A 178 7.16 -7.89 -0.48
CA ALA A 178 6.11 -7.38 -1.34
C ALA A 178 4.77 -7.28 -0.60
N THR A 179 3.82 -6.54 -1.18
CA THR A 179 2.41 -6.66 -0.82
C THR A 179 1.95 -8.12 -0.94
N GLU A 180 1.06 -8.54 -0.05
CA GLU A 180 0.52 -9.91 -0.08
C GLU A 180 -0.48 -10.09 -1.22
N GLU A 181 -1.28 -9.05 -1.47
CA GLU A 181 -2.23 -8.99 -2.57
C GLU A 181 -1.63 -8.23 -3.77
N ASP A 182 -2.07 -8.61 -4.97
CA ASP A 182 -1.78 -7.87 -6.19
C ASP A 182 -2.45 -6.50 -6.12
N VAL A 183 -1.75 -5.49 -6.61
CA VAL A 183 -2.25 -4.12 -6.72
C VAL A 183 -2.68 -3.90 -8.16
N VAL A 184 -3.74 -3.15 -8.42
CA VAL A 184 -4.06 -2.70 -9.78
C VAL A 184 -4.20 -1.20 -9.76
N PHE A 185 -3.20 -0.51 -10.29
CA PHE A 185 -3.17 0.94 -10.39
C PHE A 185 -2.78 1.37 -11.80
N ASP A 186 -3.77 1.85 -12.55
CA ASP A 186 -3.61 2.34 -13.93
C ASP A 186 -3.30 3.85 -13.90
N VAL A 187 -2.16 4.22 -14.47
CA VAL A 187 -1.78 5.61 -14.72
C VAL A 187 -1.82 5.84 -16.23
N LYS A 188 -2.81 6.60 -16.69
CA LYS A 188 -3.00 6.81 -18.13
C LYS A 188 -1.87 7.68 -18.70
N SER A 189 -1.66 7.54 -20.00
CA SER A 189 -0.68 8.33 -20.74
C SER A 189 -0.87 9.84 -20.50
N GLY A 190 0.22 10.52 -20.11
CA GLY A 190 0.24 11.96 -19.84
C GLY A 190 -0.31 12.38 -18.47
N GLU A 191 -0.99 11.48 -17.76
CA GLU A 191 -1.59 11.77 -16.45
C GLU A 191 -0.57 11.72 -15.31
N ASN A 192 -0.93 12.36 -14.20
CA ASN A 192 -0.19 12.35 -12.94
C ASN A 192 -1.14 11.89 -11.85
N ASP A 193 -0.80 10.77 -11.23
CA ASP A 193 -1.61 10.13 -10.21
C ASP A 193 -0.83 9.93 -8.92
N ARG A 194 -1.57 9.66 -7.85
CA ARG A 194 -1.04 9.47 -6.51
C ARG A 194 -1.62 8.22 -5.89
N PHE A 195 -0.79 7.48 -5.18
CA PHE A 195 -1.24 6.43 -4.30
C PHE A 195 -0.44 6.44 -2.99
N SER A 196 -1.02 5.80 -1.99
CA SER A 196 -0.50 5.76 -0.62
C SER A 196 -0.26 4.32 -0.23
N LEU A 197 0.85 4.08 0.47
CA LEU A 197 1.28 2.76 0.92
C LEU A 197 1.68 2.84 2.39
N THR A 198 1.18 1.92 3.22
CA THR A 198 1.58 1.83 4.62
C THR A 198 2.66 0.78 4.77
N VAL A 199 3.75 1.13 5.44
CA VAL A 199 4.92 0.26 5.63
C VAL A 199 5.36 0.34 7.08
N GLY A 200 5.56 -0.80 7.71
CA GLY A 200 5.89 -0.87 9.13
C GLY A 200 6.22 -2.29 9.57
N PRO A 201 6.54 -2.50 10.86
CA PRO A 201 6.89 -3.82 11.37
C PRO A 201 5.70 -4.78 11.26
N ASP A 202 6.00 -6.07 11.10
CA ASP A 202 5.01 -7.14 11.18
C ASP A 202 4.22 -7.05 12.49
N SER A 203 2.90 -7.14 12.39
CA SER A 203 1.99 -6.90 13.52
C SER A 203 2.15 -7.91 14.66
N LYS A 204 2.74 -9.09 14.41
CA LYS A 204 2.99 -10.14 15.40
C LYS A 204 4.36 -10.02 16.04
N GLU A 205 5.29 -9.34 15.37
CA GLU A 205 6.66 -9.12 15.85
C GLU A 205 6.88 -7.70 16.39
N ALA A 206 5.95 -6.78 16.10
CA ALA A 206 5.96 -5.41 16.58
C ALA A 206 6.12 -5.38 18.11
N GLY A 207 7.14 -4.64 18.56
CA GLY A 207 7.40 -4.43 19.97
C GLY A 207 6.86 -3.10 20.46
N LYS A 208 6.96 -2.87 21.77
CA LYS A 208 6.60 -1.59 22.40
C LYS A 208 7.54 -0.44 22.01
N SER A 209 8.78 -0.75 21.64
CA SER A 209 9.72 0.27 21.18
C SER A 209 9.28 0.89 19.85
N PRO A 210 9.60 2.18 19.60
CA PRO A 210 9.57 2.70 18.25
C PRO A 210 10.47 1.86 17.33
N TRP A 211 9.95 1.51 16.15
CA TRP A 211 10.69 0.81 15.11
C TRP A 211 11.15 1.80 14.05
N MET A 212 12.35 1.61 13.50
CA MET A 212 12.86 2.37 12.37
C MET A 212 13.20 1.47 11.20
N GLY A 213 12.92 1.97 9.99
CA GLY A 213 13.25 1.29 8.75
C GLY A 213 13.89 2.24 7.73
N VAL A 214 14.79 1.70 6.91
CA VAL A 214 15.24 2.33 5.66
C VAL A 214 14.80 1.44 4.51
N VAL A 215 13.95 1.98 3.64
CA VAL A 215 13.30 1.21 2.58
C VAL A 215 13.40 1.92 1.22
N THR A 216 13.54 1.13 0.16
CA THR A 216 13.36 1.58 -1.22
C THR A 216 12.13 0.87 -1.79
N ILE A 217 11.12 1.63 -2.20
CA ILE A 217 9.88 1.10 -2.76
C ILE A 217 10.08 0.85 -4.25
N GLN A 218 9.71 -0.34 -4.72
CA GLN A 218 9.68 -0.73 -6.13
C GLN A 218 8.23 -0.87 -6.57
N LEU A 219 7.87 -0.18 -7.65
CA LEU A 219 6.61 -0.34 -8.35
C LEU A 219 6.86 -1.21 -9.57
N HIS A 220 6.18 -2.35 -9.65
CA HIS A 220 6.31 -3.30 -10.74
C HIS A 220 5.16 -3.10 -11.72
N ASP A 221 5.49 -2.68 -12.94
CA ASP A 221 4.53 -2.52 -14.04
C ASP A 221 4.24 -3.88 -14.69
N ALA A 222 3.04 -4.05 -15.24
CA ALA A 222 2.62 -5.22 -16.02
C ALA A 222 3.53 -5.48 -17.23
N ASP A 223 4.20 -4.45 -17.76
CA ASP A 223 5.16 -4.60 -18.86
C ASP A 223 6.54 -5.13 -18.43
N GLY A 224 6.72 -5.37 -17.13
CA GLY A 224 7.96 -5.89 -16.52
C GLY A 224 8.99 -4.82 -16.17
N THR A 225 8.67 -3.53 -16.34
CA THR A 225 9.52 -2.44 -15.86
C THR A 225 9.32 -2.15 -14.38
N ASP A 226 10.41 -1.77 -13.71
CA ASP A 226 10.40 -1.42 -12.30
C ASP A 226 10.72 0.07 -12.12
N LEU A 227 9.95 0.76 -11.27
CA LEU A 227 10.24 2.11 -10.82
C LEU A 227 10.63 2.11 -9.35
N GLY A 228 11.87 2.52 -9.06
CA GLY A 228 12.38 2.63 -7.69
C GLY A 228 12.22 4.01 -7.06
N ILE A 229 11.86 4.03 -5.78
CA ILE A 229 11.59 5.22 -4.98
C ILE A 229 12.29 5.09 -3.62
N GLY A 230 13.33 5.88 -3.40
CA GLY A 230 14.05 5.87 -2.14
C GLY A 230 15.53 6.20 -2.29
N PRO A 231 16.32 6.03 -1.21
CA PRO A 231 15.93 5.40 0.05
C PRO A 231 15.04 6.31 0.92
N LEU A 232 14.12 5.72 1.67
CA LEU A 232 13.18 6.39 2.58
C LEU A 232 13.46 5.96 4.02
N ALA A 233 13.64 6.92 4.94
CA ALA A 233 13.73 6.62 6.36
C ALA A 233 12.35 6.78 7.02
N ILE A 234 11.78 5.68 7.49
CA ILE A 234 10.43 5.61 8.05
C ILE A 234 10.47 5.13 9.51
N LEU A 235 9.36 5.31 10.20
CA LEU A 235 9.24 4.99 11.62
C LEU A 235 7.87 4.38 11.95
N SER A 236 7.82 3.52 12.95
CA SER A 236 6.58 3.18 13.66
C SER A 236 6.72 3.67 15.10
N PRO A 237 5.71 4.31 15.68
CA PRO A 237 5.83 4.92 17.01
C PRO A 237 6.03 3.91 18.14
N GLY A 238 5.65 2.65 17.94
CA GLY A 238 5.54 1.71 19.07
C GLY A 238 4.52 2.20 20.11
N GLU A 239 4.72 1.81 21.35
CA GLU A 239 3.82 2.01 22.49
C GLU A 239 4.54 2.50 23.74
N ASP A 240 5.81 2.87 23.64
CA ASP A 240 6.57 3.38 24.77
C ASP A 240 6.01 4.74 25.20
N GLU A 241 5.27 4.76 26.32
CA GLU A 241 4.70 5.98 26.92
C GLU A 241 5.75 7.02 27.33
N TYR A 242 7.02 6.62 27.41
CA TYR A 242 8.15 7.49 27.69
C TYR A 242 8.94 7.87 26.44
N PHE A 243 8.60 7.28 25.28
CA PHE A 243 9.27 7.52 24.01
C PHE A 243 8.28 7.46 22.83
N TYR A 244 7.49 8.52 22.66
CA TYR A 244 6.41 8.57 21.67
C TYR A 244 6.33 9.91 20.94
N PRO A 245 5.73 9.94 19.73
CA PRO A 245 5.45 11.19 19.02
C PRO A 245 4.30 11.96 19.66
N SER A 246 4.42 13.27 19.74
CA SER A 246 3.32 14.18 20.11
C SER A 246 3.26 15.30 19.08
N GLY A 247 2.38 15.13 18.09
CA GLY A 247 2.34 15.96 16.89
C GLY A 247 3.69 15.93 16.16
N MET A 248 4.30 17.11 15.96
CA MET A 248 5.60 17.26 15.29
C MET A 248 6.80 17.20 16.26
N THR A 249 6.58 16.77 17.50
CA THR A 249 7.60 16.65 18.55
C THR A 249 7.69 15.23 19.07
N TRP A 250 8.74 14.92 19.81
CA TRP A 250 8.92 13.64 20.49
C TRP A 250 9.01 13.86 21.98
N LYS A 251 8.23 13.10 22.73
CA LYS A 251 8.31 13.03 24.19
C LYS A 251 9.29 11.93 24.52
N ILE A 252 10.37 12.30 25.22
CA ILE A 252 11.46 11.41 25.61
C ILE A 252 11.71 11.67 27.10
N ALA A 253 11.49 10.66 27.94
CA ALA A 253 11.72 10.80 29.37
C ALA A 253 13.20 11.06 29.69
N PRO A 254 13.50 11.91 30.71
CA PRO A 254 14.85 12.39 30.98
C PRO A 254 15.80 11.38 31.62
N GLU A 255 15.31 10.23 32.10
CA GLU A 255 16.03 9.42 33.12
C GLU A 255 17.20 8.56 32.60
N SER A 256 17.54 8.61 31.31
CA SER A 256 18.57 7.72 30.75
C SER A 256 19.36 8.34 29.59
N SER A 257 20.12 9.40 29.86
CA SER A 257 20.91 10.11 28.84
C SER A 257 21.85 9.20 28.03
N SER A 258 22.47 8.19 28.66
CA SER A 258 23.38 7.25 28.00
C SER A 258 22.68 6.26 27.06
N CYS A 259 21.51 5.75 27.45
CA CYS A 259 20.70 4.86 26.60
C CYS A 259 20.18 5.62 25.36
N MET A 260 19.67 6.84 25.58
CA MET A 260 19.21 7.70 24.48
C MET A 260 20.33 8.15 23.55
N GLY A 261 21.57 8.21 24.03
CA GLY A 261 22.74 8.42 23.18
C GLY A 261 22.95 7.32 22.13
N SER A 262 22.56 6.06 22.42
CA SER A 262 22.58 4.98 21.41
C SER A 262 21.56 5.24 20.30
N ASN A 263 20.32 5.57 20.66
CA ASN A 263 19.27 5.90 19.69
C ASN A 263 19.66 7.15 18.86
N ALA A 264 20.21 8.18 19.51
CA ALA A 264 20.66 9.42 18.86
C ALA A 264 21.81 9.20 17.87
N ARG A 265 22.70 8.25 18.15
CA ARG A 265 23.73 7.82 17.21
C ARG A 265 23.12 7.10 16.02
N ARG A 266 22.22 6.15 16.28
CA ARG A 266 21.64 5.31 15.23
C ARG A 266 20.76 6.07 14.25
N VAL A 267 19.88 6.94 14.75
CA VAL A 267 19.05 7.83 13.92
C VAL A 267 19.93 8.78 13.09
N ARG A 268 21.07 9.23 13.63
CA ARG A 268 22.01 10.09 12.91
C ARG A 268 22.73 9.35 11.79
N GLU A 269 23.14 8.09 12.00
CA GLU A 269 23.74 7.25 10.96
C GLU A 269 22.78 7.09 9.77
N VAL A 270 21.49 6.87 10.01
CA VAL A 270 20.49 6.82 8.93
C VAL A 270 20.36 8.14 8.19
N MET A 271 20.35 9.26 8.92
CA MET A 271 20.30 10.60 8.30
C MET A 271 21.55 10.95 7.49
N GLN A 272 22.63 10.16 7.58
CA GLN A 272 23.84 10.31 6.78
C GLN A 272 23.84 9.48 5.49
N ILE A 273 22.82 8.63 5.28
CA ILE A 273 22.68 7.86 4.04
C ILE A 273 22.47 8.84 2.86
N PRO A 274 23.27 8.75 1.79
CA PRO A 274 23.13 9.64 0.62
C PRO A 274 21.74 9.54 -0.01
N GLY A 275 21.12 10.69 -0.29
CA GLY A 275 19.82 10.75 -0.96
C GLY A 275 18.62 10.33 -0.09
N ILE A 276 18.82 10.05 1.21
CA ILE A 276 17.74 9.63 2.11
C ILE A 276 16.63 10.67 2.20
N THR A 277 15.39 10.22 2.03
CA THR A 277 14.19 11.04 2.28
C THR A 277 13.57 10.60 3.60
N PRO A 278 13.74 11.35 4.71
CA PRO A 278 13.15 10.99 5.98
C PRO A 278 11.65 11.32 6.01
N SER A 279 10.88 10.48 6.70
CA SER A 279 9.52 10.84 7.09
C SER A 279 9.53 12.07 8.00
N LYS A 280 8.39 12.77 8.07
CA LYS A 280 8.24 13.95 8.95
C LYS A 280 8.59 13.62 10.40
N GLU A 281 8.19 12.44 10.86
CA GLU A 281 8.35 11.96 12.22
C GLU A 281 9.77 11.48 12.48
N PHE A 282 10.41 10.85 11.49
CA PHE A 282 11.82 10.49 11.57
C PHE A 282 12.70 11.74 11.67
N ALA A 283 12.43 12.75 10.85
CA ALA A 283 13.12 14.04 10.91
C ALA A 283 12.87 14.76 12.25
N ALA A 284 11.65 14.68 12.80
CA ALA A 284 11.32 15.20 14.12
C ALA A 284 12.08 14.47 15.23
N LEU A 285 12.18 13.14 15.16
CA LEU A 285 12.93 12.31 16.10
C LEU A 285 14.41 12.68 16.09
N HIS A 286 15.00 12.81 14.90
CA HIS A 286 16.39 13.22 14.73
C HIS A 286 16.69 14.57 15.38
N ARG A 287 15.74 15.53 15.34
CA ARG A 287 15.84 16.82 16.03
C ARG A 287 15.71 16.66 17.54
N ALA A 288 14.74 15.91 18.03
CA ALA A 288 14.51 15.68 19.45
C ALA A 288 15.70 14.98 20.12
N LEU A 289 16.37 14.08 19.41
CA LEU A 289 17.55 13.36 19.91
C LEU A 289 18.86 14.18 19.90
N ARG A 290 18.83 15.46 19.52
CA ARG A 290 20.06 16.30 19.47
C ARG A 290 20.71 16.53 20.82
N SER A 291 19.93 16.61 21.90
CA SER A 291 20.43 16.84 23.25
C SER A 291 21.19 15.65 23.86
N TYR A 292 21.12 14.48 23.22
CA TYR A 292 21.70 13.23 23.70
C TYR A 292 22.95 12.79 22.89
N ARG A 293 23.54 13.71 22.12
CA ARG A 293 24.62 13.40 21.17
C ARG A 293 26.02 13.50 21.76
#